data_AF-A6R394-F1
#
_entry.id   AF-A6R394-F1
#
_cell.length_a   1.000
_cell.length_b   1.000
_cell.length_c   1.000
_cell.angle_alpha   90.00
_cell.angle_beta   90.00
_cell.angle_gamma   90.00
#
_symmetry.space_group_name_H-M   'P 1'
#
loop_
_entity.id
_entity.type
_entity.pdbx_description
1 polymer ?
#
loop_
_entity_poly.entity_id
_entity_poly.type
_entity_poly.pdbx_seq_one_letter_code
_entity_poly.pdbx_strand_id
1 'polypeptide(L)'
;MFLACLLFAMQLSQEARRKWWSGACGRLSDWYRGWSFSRPTVEYQVKAPPELTMPRHALHRWLALRSSHGDFSWYHRRFQHAHARLTCVCGHNKSPEHLVLCRHSQRHFLHWPKRPAARPHNRATAVAYLGSLTPTDFVELLDCTQFYTRYCTR
;
A
#
# COMPACT_ATOMS: atom_id res chain seq x y z
N MET A 1 6.79 -33.64 -15.88
CA MET A 1 7.06 -32.64 -16.94
C MET A 1 6.90 -31.18 -16.49
N PHE A 2 5.78 -30.77 -15.88
CA PHE A 2 5.54 -29.36 -15.50
C PHE A 2 6.59 -28.74 -14.55
N LEU A 3 7.01 -29.47 -13.50
CA LEU A 3 7.99 -28.96 -12.53
C LEU A 3 9.38 -28.70 -13.13
N ALA A 4 9.84 -29.57 -14.03
CA ALA A 4 11.14 -29.42 -14.70
C ALA A 4 11.15 -28.20 -15.64
N CYS A 5 10.04 -27.95 -16.33
CA CYS A 5 9.88 -26.78 -17.21
C CYS A 5 9.89 -25.46 -16.41
N LEU A 6 9.25 -25.44 -15.24
CA LEU A 6 9.25 -24.30 -14.32
C LEU A 6 10.64 -23.98 -13.77
N LEU A 7 11.38 -25.00 -13.32
CA LEU A 7 12.76 -24.83 -12.83
C LEU A 7 13.69 -24.31 -13.93
N PHE A 8 13.55 -24.84 -15.14
CA PHE A 8 14.32 -24.39 -16.29
C PHE A 8 14.01 -22.93 -16.66
N ALA A 9 12.74 -22.53 -16.66
CA ALA A 9 12.34 -21.13 -16.90
C ALA A 9 12.88 -20.18 -15.81
N MET A 10 12.88 -20.60 -14.54
CA MET A 10 13.48 -19.83 -13.45
C MET A 10 14.99 -19.63 -13.65
N GLN A 11 15.69 -20.67 -14.08
CA GLN A 11 17.13 -20.61 -14.34
C GLN A 11 17.46 -19.66 -15.50
N LEU A 12 16.76 -19.76 -16.62
CA LEU A 12 16.93 -18.84 -17.76
C LEU A 12 16.66 -17.38 -17.36
N SER A 13 15.64 -17.14 -16.53
CA SER A 13 15.37 -15.81 -15.98
C SER A 13 16.51 -15.29 -15.10
N GLN A 14 17.12 -16.13 -14.26
CA GLN A 14 18.27 -15.75 -13.45
C GLN A 14 19.52 -15.44 -14.30
N GLU A 15 19.76 -16.21 -15.36
CA GLU A 15 20.89 -16.01 -16.27
C GLU A 15 20.73 -14.74 -17.11
N ALA A 16 19.56 -14.51 -17.69
CA ALA A 16 19.26 -13.29 -18.44
C ALA A 16 19.43 -12.04 -17.55
N ARG A 17 18.99 -12.10 -16.29
CA ARG A 17 19.16 -11.02 -15.31
C ARG A 17 20.63 -10.75 -15.00
N ARG A 18 21.42 -11.79 -14.71
CA ARG A 18 22.86 -11.66 -14.44
C ARG A 18 23.59 -11.02 -15.63
N LYS A 19 23.27 -11.47 -16.85
CA LYS A 19 23.85 -10.97 -18.10
C LYS A 19 23.48 -9.51 -18.37
N TRP A 20 22.23 -9.12 -18.13
CA TRP A 20 21.82 -7.73 -18.27
C TRP A 20 22.52 -6.84 -17.23
N TRP A 21 22.54 -7.27 -15.96
CA TRP A 21 23.15 -6.50 -14.89
C TRP A 21 24.65 -6.27 -15.10
N SER A 22 25.39 -7.29 -15.54
CA SER A 22 26.81 -7.15 -15.85
C SER A 22 27.08 -6.13 -16.96
N GLY A 23 26.21 -6.06 -17.98
CA GLY A 23 26.32 -5.07 -19.06
C GLY A 23 25.81 -3.66 -18.70
N ALA A 24 24.99 -3.54 -17.66
CA ALA A 24 24.46 -2.25 -17.18
C ALA A 24 25.35 -1.63 -16.09
N CYS A 25 25.98 -2.45 -15.23
CA CYS A 25 26.66 -2.01 -14.00
C CYS A 25 27.67 -0.87 -14.21
N GLY A 26 28.47 -0.92 -15.28
CA GLY A 26 29.45 0.13 -15.59
C GLY A 26 28.84 1.49 -15.94
N ARG A 27 27.54 1.55 -16.29
CA ARG A 27 26.80 2.76 -16.66
C ARG A 27 25.87 3.26 -15.54
N LEU A 28 25.73 2.51 -14.45
CA LEU A 28 24.86 2.89 -13.33
C LEU A 28 25.56 3.88 -12.39
N SER A 29 24.81 4.65 -11.61
CA SER A 29 25.39 5.45 -10.52
C SER A 29 25.76 4.55 -9.32
N ASP A 30 26.55 5.06 -8.39
CA ASP A 30 26.92 4.32 -7.16
C ASP A 30 25.70 3.83 -6.37
N TRP A 31 24.63 4.64 -6.37
CA TRP A 31 23.37 4.27 -5.73
C TRP A 31 22.75 3.01 -6.35
N TYR A 32 22.65 2.96 -7.68
CA TYR A 32 22.10 1.81 -8.39
C TYR A 32 23.06 0.62 -8.42
N ARG A 33 24.38 0.84 -8.39
CA ARG A 33 25.36 -0.25 -8.17
C ARG A 33 25.16 -0.95 -6.83
N GLY A 34 24.74 -0.19 -5.80
CA GLY A 34 24.38 -0.71 -4.48
C GLY A 34 23.11 -1.59 -4.46
N TRP A 35 22.37 -1.66 -5.56
CA TRP A 35 21.24 -2.58 -5.75
C TRP A 35 21.67 -3.93 -6.35
N SER A 36 22.97 -4.10 -6.64
CA SER A 36 23.49 -5.36 -7.13
C SER A 36 23.23 -6.49 -6.14
N PHE A 37 23.09 -7.71 -6.66
CA PHE A 37 22.77 -8.96 -5.98
C PHE A 37 23.70 -9.35 -4.80
N SER A 38 24.64 -8.49 -4.40
CA SER A 38 25.53 -8.60 -3.25
C SER A 38 24.90 -8.13 -1.94
N ARG A 39 23.75 -7.44 -1.96
CA ARG A 39 22.92 -7.23 -0.77
C ARG A 39 21.97 -8.42 -0.59
N PRO A 40 21.98 -9.14 0.55
CA PRO A 40 21.04 -10.24 0.85
C PRO A 40 19.56 -9.82 0.90
N THR A 41 19.24 -8.54 0.68
CA THR A 41 17.97 -7.93 1.07
C THR A 41 17.05 -7.54 -0.08
N VAL A 42 17.48 -7.65 -1.34
CA VAL A 42 16.58 -7.41 -2.48
C VAL A 42 16.67 -8.57 -3.46
N GLU A 43 16.24 -9.73 -3.00
CA GLU A 43 15.91 -10.82 -3.91
C GLU A 43 14.74 -10.35 -4.77
N TYR A 44 14.98 -10.11 -6.06
CA TYR A 44 13.93 -9.76 -7.02
C TYR A 44 12.99 -10.96 -7.15
N GLN A 45 11.96 -10.99 -6.30
CA GLN A 45 10.93 -12.01 -6.31
C GLN A 45 10.10 -11.82 -7.59
N VAL A 46 10.17 -12.80 -8.49
CA VAL A 46 9.41 -12.80 -9.75
C VAL A 46 7.91 -13.00 -9.48
N LYS A 47 7.55 -13.50 -8.29
CA LYS A 47 6.15 -13.58 -7.87
C LYS A 47 5.67 -12.18 -7.52
N ALA A 48 4.57 -11.78 -8.17
CA ALA A 48 3.89 -10.56 -7.83
C ALA A 48 3.54 -10.57 -6.33
N PRO A 49 3.91 -9.52 -5.57
CA PRO A 49 3.57 -9.47 -4.16
C PRO A 49 2.04 -9.45 -4.00
N PRO A 50 1.51 -9.99 -2.89
CA PRO A 50 0.07 -10.18 -2.70
C PRO A 50 -0.74 -8.88 -2.78
N GLU A 51 -0.12 -7.73 -2.53
CA GLU A 51 -0.74 -6.40 -2.73
C GLU A 51 -1.16 -6.16 -4.18
N LEU A 52 -0.44 -6.73 -5.17
CA LEU A 52 -0.75 -6.53 -6.59
C LEU A 52 -1.95 -7.35 -7.07
N THR A 53 -2.47 -8.28 -6.25
CA THR A 53 -3.74 -8.95 -6.57
C THR A 53 -4.96 -8.13 -6.16
N MET A 54 -4.76 -7.07 -5.35
CA MET A 54 -5.84 -6.20 -4.92
C MET A 54 -6.47 -5.45 -6.10
N PRO A 55 -7.77 -5.13 -6.03
CA PRO A 55 -8.38 -4.19 -6.96
C PRO A 55 -7.62 -2.85 -6.99
N ARG A 56 -7.43 -2.29 -8.18
CA ARG A 56 -6.65 -1.04 -8.37
C ARG A 56 -7.14 0.13 -7.50
N HIS A 57 -8.45 0.19 -7.24
CA HIS A 57 -9.03 1.22 -6.38
C HIS A 57 -8.65 1.04 -4.89
N ALA A 58 -8.45 -0.19 -4.42
CA ALA A 58 -8.01 -0.47 -3.06
C ALA A 58 -6.48 -0.33 -2.94
N LEU A 59 -5.74 -0.82 -3.94
CA LEU A 59 -4.28 -0.76 -3.99
C LEU A 59 -3.76 0.68 -3.84
N HIS A 60 -4.31 1.64 -4.57
CA HIS A 60 -3.82 3.02 -4.46
C HIS A 60 -4.08 3.62 -3.06
N ARG A 61 -5.17 3.23 -2.38
CA ARG A 61 -5.47 3.68 -1.00
C ARG A 61 -4.53 3.01 0.00
N TRP A 62 -4.25 1.73 -0.20
CA TRP A 62 -3.27 0.98 0.61
C TRP A 62 -1.88 1.62 0.56
N LEU A 63 -1.38 1.87 -0.65
CA LEU A 63 -0.09 2.53 -0.85
C LEU A 63 -0.07 3.94 -0.25
N ALA A 64 -1.17 4.70 -0.40
CA ALA A 64 -1.27 6.02 0.19
C ALA A 64 -1.21 5.98 1.71
N LEU A 65 -1.90 5.03 2.35
CA LEU A 65 -1.85 4.86 3.80
C LEU A 65 -0.45 4.53 4.30
N ARG A 66 0.25 3.59 3.63
CA ARG A 66 1.58 3.11 4.03
C ARG A 66 2.67 4.16 3.82
N SER A 67 2.58 4.91 2.73
CA SER A 67 3.54 5.97 2.42
C SER A 67 3.18 7.31 3.08
N SER A 68 1.95 7.45 3.60
CA SER A 68 1.32 8.72 3.95
C SER A 68 1.22 9.73 2.79
N HIS A 69 1.49 9.31 1.55
CA HIS A 69 1.43 10.13 0.35
C HIS A 69 0.16 9.85 -0.44
N GLY A 70 -0.64 10.89 -0.69
CA GLY A 70 -1.88 10.74 -1.44
C GLY A 70 -2.83 11.88 -1.15
N ASP A 71 -4.12 11.56 -1.18
CA ASP A 71 -5.23 12.49 -0.92
C ASP A 71 -5.40 12.78 0.59
N PHE A 72 -4.37 13.38 1.19
CA PHE A 72 -4.36 13.80 2.58
C PHE A 72 -4.08 15.29 2.70
N SER A 73 -4.69 15.90 3.71
CA SER A 73 -4.64 17.35 3.92
C SER A 73 -3.21 17.87 4.02
N TRP A 74 -2.36 17.17 4.76
CA TRP A 74 -0.98 17.58 5.00
C TRP A 74 -0.17 17.63 3.70
N TYR A 75 -0.36 16.62 2.84
CA TYR A 75 0.34 16.51 1.56
C TYR A 75 -0.10 17.64 0.62
N HIS A 76 -1.41 17.82 0.46
CA HIS A 76 -1.96 18.91 -0.36
C HIS A 76 -1.56 20.30 0.12
N ARG A 77 -1.46 20.53 1.43
CA ARG A 77 -0.95 21.80 2.01
C ARG A 77 0.52 22.00 1.70
N ARG A 78 1.35 20.96 1.88
CA ARG A 78 2.80 21.03 1.62
C ARG A 78 3.11 21.42 0.17
N PHE A 79 2.33 20.93 -0.79
CA PHE A 79 2.51 21.17 -2.22
C PHE A 79 1.54 22.22 -2.80
N GLN A 80 0.80 22.94 -1.95
CA GLN A 80 -0.10 24.05 -2.33
C GLN A 80 -1.10 23.70 -3.45
N HIS A 81 -1.71 22.50 -3.38
CA HIS A 81 -2.73 22.10 -4.34
C HIS A 81 -4.05 22.85 -4.09
N ALA A 82 -4.34 23.87 -4.90
CA ALA A 82 -5.43 24.83 -4.69
C ALA A 82 -6.85 24.23 -4.69
N HIS A 83 -7.10 23.20 -5.50
CA HIS A 83 -8.45 22.61 -5.68
C HIS A 83 -8.66 21.29 -4.94
N ALA A 84 -7.78 20.97 -3.99
CA ALA A 84 -7.88 19.72 -3.26
C ALA A 84 -8.90 19.81 -2.13
N ARG A 85 -9.80 18.82 -2.07
CA ARG A 85 -10.70 18.67 -0.92
C ARG A 85 -9.90 18.19 0.29
N LEU A 86 -9.60 19.10 1.21
CA LEU A 86 -8.79 18.77 2.40
C LEU A 86 -9.58 18.08 3.51
N THR A 87 -10.90 18.15 3.49
CA THR A 87 -11.74 17.65 4.58
C THR A 87 -12.69 16.55 4.12
N CYS A 88 -12.93 15.61 5.03
CA CYS A 88 -13.97 14.60 4.90
C CYS A 88 -15.35 15.23 5.19
N VAL A 89 -16.45 14.58 4.77
CA VAL A 89 -17.82 15.02 5.12
C VAL A 89 -18.09 15.09 6.63
N CYS A 90 -17.27 14.43 7.45
CA CYS A 90 -17.36 14.56 8.90
C CYS A 90 -16.81 15.89 9.45
N GLY A 91 -16.16 16.71 8.61
CA GLY A 91 -15.55 17.98 8.97
C GLY A 91 -14.06 17.90 9.35
N HIS A 92 -13.51 16.70 9.57
CA HIS A 92 -12.09 16.55 9.89
C HIS A 92 -11.21 16.56 8.64
N ASN A 93 -9.96 17.01 8.84
CA ASN A 93 -8.89 16.91 7.87
C ASN A 93 -8.68 15.44 7.46
N LYS A 94 -8.55 15.19 6.15
CA LYS A 94 -8.13 13.89 5.61
C LYS A 94 -6.74 13.54 6.16
N SER A 95 -6.62 12.39 6.80
CA SER A 95 -5.37 11.80 7.29
C SER A 95 -5.35 10.29 7.05
N PRO A 96 -4.18 9.63 7.07
CA PRO A 96 -4.08 8.19 6.85
C PRO A 96 -4.99 7.38 7.80
N GLU A 97 -4.95 7.68 9.09
CA GLU A 97 -5.73 7.02 10.12
C GLU A 97 -7.25 7.29 10.04
N HIS A 98 -7.68 8.24 9.21
CA HIS A 98 -9.06 8.73 9.20
C HIS A 98 -10.08 7.65 8.82
N LEU A 99 -9.68 6.62 8.06
CA LEU A 99 -10.53 5.49 7.69
C LEU A 99 -11.19 4.82 8.90
N VAL A 100 -10.47 4.64 10.01
CA VAL A 100 -11.01 3.93 11.20
C VAL A 100 -11.38 4.89 12.34
N LEU A 101 -11.02 6.16 12.22
CA LEU A 101 -11.38 7.22 13.18
C LEU A 101 -12.64 8.00 12.78
N CYS A 102 -13.01 8.04 11.50
CA CYS A 102 -14.16 8.81 11.05
C CYS A 102 -15.46 8.25 11.63
N ARG A 103 -16.29 9.13 12.21
CA ARG A 103 -17.60 8.78 12.78
C ARG A 103 -18.52 8.02 11.81
N HIS A 104 -18.47 8.33 10.51
CA HIS A 104 -19.30 7.65 9.50
C HIS A 104 -18.80 6.23 9.23
N SER A 105 -17.47 6.07 9.14
CA SER A 105 -16.84 4.76 9.02
C SER A 105 -17.08 3.93 10.28
N GLN A 106 -16.94 4.51 11.47
CA GLN A 106 -17.14 3.81 12.74
C GLN A 106 -18.51 3.14 12.89
N ARG A 107 -19.57 3.71 12.29
CA ARG A 107 -20.91 3.09 12.27
C ARG A 107 -20.92 1.76 11.52
N HIS A 108 -20.21 1.69 10.40
CA HIS A 108 -20.07 0.47 9.59
C HIS A 108 -18.98 -0.45 10.13
N PHE A 109 -17.90 0.12 10.67
CA PHE A 109 -16.78 -0.58 11.29
C PHE A 109 -17.20 -1.50 12.44
N LEU A 110 -18.29 -1.19 13.15
CA LEU A 110 -18.82 -2.11 14.16
C LEU A 110 -19.31 -3.43 13.56
N HIS A 111 -19.69 -3.45 12.28
CA HIS A 111 -20.11 -4.66 11.57
C HIS A 111 -18.92 -5.38 10.91
N TRP A 112 -17.71 -4.83 10.98
CA TRP A 112 -16.51 -5.43 10.43
C TRP A 112 -16.08 -6.66 11.26
N PRO A 113 -16.00 -7.88 10.66
CA PRO A 113 -15.68 -9.09 11.41
C PRO A 113 -14.28 -9.10 12.03
N LYS A 114 -13.28 -8.48 11.39
CA LYS A 114 -11.89 -8.41 11.90
C LYS A 114 -11.60 -7.10 12.65
N ARG A 115 -12.62 -6.55 13.31
CA ARG A 115 -12.46 -5.36 14.17
C ARG A 115 -11.58 -5.69 15.38
N PRO A 116 -10.76 -4.75 15.85
CA PRO A 116 -10.01 -4.93 17.09
C PRO A 116 -10.97 -4.92 18.29
N ALA A 117 -10.57 -5.58 19.39
CA ALA A 117 -11.37 -5.64 20.61
C ALA A 117 -11.67 -4.24 21.18
N ALA A 118 -10.65 -3.38 21.21
CA ALA A 118 -10.81 -1.97 21.55
C ALA A 118 -10.92 -1.12 20.27
N ARG A 119 -11.92 -0.24 20.21
CA ARG A 119 -12.10 0.66 19.07
C ARG A 119 -10.90 1.62 18.94
N PRO A 120 -10.33 1.79 17.73
CA PRO A 120 -9.37 2.85 17.49
C PRO A 120 -10.05 4.21 17.74
N HIS A 121 -9.47 4.99 18.64
CA HIS A 121 -10.03 6.28 19.05
C HIS A 121 -9.00 7.41 18.96
N ASN A 122 -7.74 7.08 18.67
CA ASN A 122 -6.67 8.04 18.47
C ASN A 122 -5.77 7.60 17.32
N ARG A 123 -4.86 8.48 16.90
CA ARG A 123 -3.95 8.22 15.78
C ARG A 123 -3.08 6.98 15.99
N ALA A 124 -2.52 6.81 17.18
CA ALA A 124 -1.59 5.69 17.45
C ALA A 124 -2.29 4.33 17.29
N THR A 125 -3.45 4.17 17.94
CA THR A 125 -4.26 2.94 17.86
C THR A 125 -4.76 2.67 16.44
N ALA A 126 -5.14 3.71 15.71
CA ALA A 126 -5.60 3.59 14.33
C ALA A 126 -4.47 3.20 13.36
N VAL A 127 -3.29 3.81 13.49
CA VAL A 127 -2.12 3.45 12.67
C VAL A 127 -1.65 2.03 12.96
N ALA A 128 -1.60 1.63 14.24
CA ALA A 128 -1.24 0.27 14.61
C ALA A 128 -2.21 -0.76 14.01
N TYR A 129 -3.53 -0.50 14.11
CA TYR A 129 -4.55 -1.37 13.54
C TYR A 129 -4.48 -1.45 12.01
N LEU A 130 -4.42 -0.30 11.31
CA LEU A 130 -4.30 -0.29 9.85
C LEU A 130 -2.98 -0.95 9.40
N GLY A 131 -1.93 -0.82 10.21
CA GLY A 131 -0.64 -1.46 9.98
C GLY A 131 -0.69 -2.98 10.05
N SER A 132 -1.56 -3.55 10.89
CA SER A 132 -1.70 -5.00 11.09
C SER A 132 -2.60 -5.70 10.07
N LEU A 133 -3.34 -4.96 9.24
CA LEU A 133 -4.21 -5.56 8.23
C LEU A 133 -3.39 -6.26 7.13
N THR A 134 -3.94 -7.33 6.57
CA THR A 134 -3.47 -7.88 5.31
C THR A 134 -4.08 -7.12 4.12
N PRO A 135 -3.53 -7.26 2.90
CA PRO A 135 -4.14 -6.71 1.69
C PRO A 135 -5.63 -7.07 1.53
N THR A 136 -5.98 -8.34 1.77
CA THR A 136 -7.36 -8.83 1.68
C THR A 136 -8.26 -8.17 2.72
N ASP A 137 -7.83 -8.13 3.99
CA ASP A 137 -8.59 -7.51 5.07
C ASP A 137 -8.90 -6.04 4.78
N PHE A 138 -7.94 -5.35 4.15
CA PHE A 138 -8.12 -3.96 3.79
C PHE A 138 -9.16 -3.76 2.70
N VAL A 139 -9.18 -4.60 1.67
CA VAL A 139 -10.22 -4.56 0.62
C VAL A 139 -11.59 -4.75 1.26
N GLU A 140 -11.75 -5.79 2.07
CA GLU A 140 -13.02 -6.08 2.73
C GLU A 140 -13.45 -4.96 3.70
N LEU A 141 -12.50 -4.32 4.40
CA LEU A 141 -12.77 -3.15 5.23
C LEU A 141 -13.27 -1.96 4.40
N LEU A 142 -12.69 -1.71 3.22
CA LEU A 142 -13.15 -0.66 2.31
C LEU A 142 -14.56 -0.95 1.80
N ASP A 143 -14.85 -2.21 1.47
CA ASP A 143 -16.17 -2.63 1.00
C ASP A 143 -17.23 -2.50 2.09
N CYS A 144 -16.90 -2.90 3.32
CA CYS A 144 -17.78 -2.78 4.49
C CYS A 144 -18.08 -1.31 4.82
N THR A 145 -17.07 -0.45 4.81
CA THR A 145 -17.22 0.94 5.27
C THR A 145 -17.65 1.90 4.16
N GLN A 146 -17.43 1.55 2.89
CA GLN A 146 -17.63 2.42 1.73
C GLN A 146 -16.99 3.81 1.93
N PHE A 147 -15.87 3.85 2.65
CA PHE A 147 -15.36 5.10 3.21
C PHE A 147 -14.89 6.08 2.14
N TYR A 148 -14.04 5.62 1.22
CA TYR A 148 -13.48 6.44 0.14
C TYR A 148 -14.45 6.67 -1.02
N THR A 149 -15.60 5.96 -1.04
CA THR A 149 -16.63 6.09 -2.07
C THR A 149 -17.78 6.99 -1.63
N ARG A 150 -18.17 6.96 -0.34
CA ARG A 150 -19.34 7.71 0.18
C ARG A 150 -19.01 8.90 1.07
N TYR A 151 -17.93 8.82 1.87
CA TYR A 151 -17.71 9.81 2.95
C TYR A 151 -16.46 10.66 2.73
N CYS A 152 -15.32 10.02 2.48
CA CYS A 152 -14.03 10.67 2.30
C CYS A 152 -13.60 10.53 0.84
N THR A 153 -14.40 11.09 -0.06
CA THR A 153 -14.08 11.09 -1.50
C THR A 153 -12.85 11.95 -1.77
N ARG A 154 -12.25 11.74 -2.95
CA ARG A 154 -11.26 12.68 -3.48
C ARG A 154 -11.84 14.09 -3.54
#